data_AF-A0A1Y1KYC5-F1
#
_entry.id   AF-A0A1Y1KYC5-F1
#
_cell.length_a   1.000
_cell.length_b   1.000
_cell.length_c   1.000
_cell.angle_alpha   90.00
_cell.angle_beta   90.00
_cell.angle_gamma   90.00
#
_symmetry.space_group_name_H-M   'P 1'
#
loop_
_entity.id
_entity.type
_entity.pdbx_description
1 polymer ?
#
loop_
_entity_poly.entity_id
_entity_poly.type
_entity_poly.pdbx_seq_one_letter_code
_entity_poly.pdbx_strand_id
1 'polypeptide(L)'
;GHKPDANGYSRAPAVLIIVDKGSGIIDAFWFFFYSYNLGQTVLGIRFGNHVGDWEHSMVRFQNGIPKGIYFSEHEGGQAYAWDAVEKRGDRPVIYSAVGSHAMYATPGDHPYVLPFKLLKDVSDRGPLWDPALNNYAYHYNYKLEKHTEMDEESIEGHKRTPSIVPASSNPHAPTGWFHYDGYWGDRLYTLADIRQWRLFGQYHYVTGPSGPKYKQLDRSKVCQRPQCRILYKLDPKGTWY
;
A
#
# COMPACT_ATOMS: atom_id res chain seq x y z
N GLY A 1 -17.19 -9.46 2.10
CA GLY A 1 -16.37 -8.24 2.20
C GLY A 1 -17.23 -7.07 2.66
N HIS A 2 -16.62 -5.98 3.11
CA HIS A 2 -17.33 -4.75 3.50
C HIS A 2 -17.47 -3.82 2.29
N LYS A 3 -18.48 -4.08 1.46
CA LYS A 3 -18.79 -3.24 0.30
C LYS A 3 -19.17 -1.82 0.77
N PRO A 4 -18.64 -0.75 0.15
CA PRO A 4 -19.07 0.60 0.46
C PRO A 4 -20.56 0.83 0.15
N ASP A 5 -21.18 1.75 0.88
CA ASP A 5 -22.53 2.24 0.59
C ASP A 5 -22.54 3.32 -0.51
N ALA A 6 -23.71 3.89 -0.80
CA ALA A 6 -23.89 4.89 -1.86
C ALA A 6 -23.11 6.21 -1.61
N ASN A 7 -22.75 6.50 -0.36
CA ASN A 7 -21.97 7.67 0.01
C ASN A 7 -20.46 7.39 0.05
N GLY A 8 -20.07 6.13 -0.18
CA GLY A 8 -18.70 5.66 -0.17
C GLY A 8 -18.18 5.24 1.20
N TYR A 9 -19.02 5.20 2.23
CA TYR A 9 -18.63 4.68 3.54
C TYR A 9 -18.52 3.16 3.50
N SER A 10 -17.43 2.63 4.05
CA SER A 10 -17.28 1.19 4.31
C SER A 10 -16.97 0.95 5.78
N ARG A 11 -17.48 -0.16 6.33
CA ARG A 11 -17.14 -0.63 7.68
C ARG A 11 -15.68 -1.08 7.80
N ALA A 12 -14.99 -1.36 6.69
CA ALA A 12 -13.57 -1.63 6.70
C ALA A 12 -12.79 -0.30 6.78
N PRO A 13 -12.04 -0.05 7.87
CA PRO A 13 -11.26 1.17 7.98
C PRO A 13 -10.01 1.11 7.11
N ALA A 14 -9.61 2.25 6.56
CA ALA A 14 -8.25 2.44 6.06
C ALA A 14 -7.30 2.84 7.20
N VAL A 15 -6.00 2.79 6.96
CA VAL A 15 -5.00 3.32 7.89
C VAL A 15 -4.29 4.49 7.23
N LEU A 16 -4.28 5.64 7.90
CA LEU A 16 -3.54 6.83 7.49
C LEU A 16 -2.28 6.96 8.36
N ILE A 17 -1.10 6.93 7.76
CA ILE A 17 0.17 7.19 8.45
C ILE A 17 0.77 8.49 7.89
N ILE A 18 0.90 9.48 8.77
CA ILE A 18 1.44 10.80 8.45
C ILE A 18 2.91 10.83 8.85
N VAL A 19 3.77 11.17 7.90
CA VAL A 19 5.23 11.23 8.10
C VAL A 19 5.70 12.65 7.79
N ASP A 20 6.12 13.38 8.83
CA ASP A 20 6.78 14.66 8.68
C ASP A 20 8.24 14.45 8.26
N LYS A 21 8.60 15.02 7.10
CA LYS A 21 9.94 14.94 6.51
C LYS A 21 10.79 16.18 6.84
N GLY A 22 10.22 17.17 7.51
CA GLY A 22 10.79 18.48 7.75
C GLY A 22 10.66 19.39 6.53
N SER A 23 11.04 20.66 6.69
CA SER A 23 11.03 21.69 5.62
C SER A 23 9.67 21.82 4.93
N GLY A 24 8.58 21.62 5.68
CA GLY A 24 7.20 21.67 5.18
C GLY A 24 6.79 20.50 4.30
N ILE A 25 7.61 19.45 4.18
CA ILE A 25 7.26 18.24 3.43
C ILE A 25 6.58 17.25 4.36
N ILE A 26 5.37 16.82 3.97
CA ILE A 26 4.61 15.77 4.68
C ILE A 26 4.23 14.71 3.66
N ASP A 27 4.48 13.45 4.00
CA ASP A 27 3.95 12.31 3.26
C ASP A 27 2.77 11.70 4.03
N ALA A 28 1.61 11.65 3.38
CA ALA A 28 0.41 11.01 3.90
C ALA A 28 0.23 9.66 3.20
N PHE A 29 0.52 8.57 3.92
CA PHE A 29 0.37 7.21 3.43
C PHE A 29 -1.00 6.66 3.79
N TRP A 30 -1.79 6.33 2.77
CA TRP A 30 -3.05 5.62 2.92
C TRP A 30 -2.82 4.14 2.65
N PHE A 31 -2.99 3.30 3.67
CA PHE A 31 -2.90 1.85 3.59
C PHE A 31 -4.29 1.22 3.58
N PHE A 32 -4.43 0.21 2.72
CA PHE A 32 -5.65 -0.56 2.53
C PHE A 32 -5.34 -2.03 2.84
N PHE A 33 -6.07 -2.59 3.80
CA PHE A 33 -5.92 -3.99 4.17
C PHE A 33 -7.03 -4.83 3.54
N TYR A 34 -6.65 -5.89 2.83
CA TYR A 34 -7.57 -6.90 2.34
C TYR A 34 -7.30 -8.20 3.09
N SER A 35 -8.35 -8.87 3.56
CA SER A 35 -8.18 -10.12 4.32
C SER A 35 -7.64 -11.27 3.45
N TYR A 36 -7.76 -11.15 2.13
CA TYR A 36 -7.35 -12.19 1.19
C TYR A 36 -7.06 -11.59 -0.18
N ASN A 37 -5.88 -11.88 -0.74
CA ASN A 37 -5.50 -11.66 -2.12
C ASN A 37 -5.85 -12.91 -2.93
N LEU A 38 -6.74 -12.78 -3.90
CA LEU A 38 -7.16 -13.88 -4.78
C LEU A 38 -6.14 -14.12 -5.90
N GLY A 39 -5.11 -13.28 -6.01
CA GLY A 39 -4.10 -13.33 -7.05
C GLY A 39 -4.71 -13.14 -8.45
N GLN A 40 -3.95 -13.50 -9.48
CA GLN A 40 -4.34 -13.32 -10.87
C GLN A 40 -4.61 -14.64 -11.61
N THR A 41 -5.48 -14.56 -12.63
CA THR A 41 -5.85 -15.71 -13.46
C THR A 41 -5.22 -15.61 -14.83
N VAL A 42 -4.46 -16.62 -15.24
CA VAL A 42 -3.89 -16.77 -16.59
C VAL A 42 -4.43 -18.05 -17.19
N LEU A 43 -5.13 -17.94 -18.33
CA LEU A 43 -5.68 -19.10 -19.05
C LEU A 43 -6.53 -20.03 -18.14
N GLY A 44 -7.29 -19.44 -17.22
CA GLY A 44 -8.12 -20.18 -16.26
C GLY A 44 -7.39 -20.72 -15.03
N ILE A 45 -6.07 -20.51 -14.93
CA ILE A 45 -5.25 -20.97 -13.80
C ILE A 45 -4.89 -19.79 -12.90
N ARG A 46 -5.08 -19.96 -11.59
CA ARG A 46 -4.83 -18.91 -10.58
C ARG A 46 -3.44 -18.97 -9.97
N PHE A 47 -2.82 -17.81 -9.77
CA PHE A 47 -1.51 -17.65 -9.14
C PHE A 47 -1.50 -16.51 -8.13
N GLY A 48 -0.66 -16.61 -7.10
CA GLY A 48 -0.39 -15.53 -6.16
C GLY A 48 -1.44 -15.34 -5.07
N ASN A 49 -2.24 -16.35 -4.74
CA ASN A 49 -3.19 -16.24 -3.63
C ASN A 49 -2.44 -16.13 -2.30
N HIS A 50 -2.88 -15.25 -1.42
CA HIS A 50 -2.38 -15.19 -0.05
C HIS A 50 -3.40 -14.60 0.92
N VAL A 51 -3.35 -15.08 2.16
CA VAL A 51 -4.09 -14.47 3.28
C VAL A 51 -3.44 -13.14 3.61
N GLY A 52 -4.24 -12.11 3.87
CA GLY A 52 -3.77 -10.77 4.20
C GLY A 52 -3.13 -10.05 3.02
N ASP A 53 -3.44 -8.77 2.83
CA ASP A 53 -2.84 -7.97 1.79
C ASP A 53 -2.75 -6.50 2.20
N TRP A 54 -1.62 -5.87 1.93
CA TRP A 54 -1.36 -4.47 2.26
C TRP A 54 -0.96 -3.70 1.01
N GLU A 55 -1.92 -2.94 0.50
CA GLU A 55 -1.71 -1.99 -0.58
C GLU A 55 -1.69 -0.57 -0.03
N HIS A 56 -1.10 0.37 -0.77
CA HIS A 56 -1.05 1.75 -0.33
C HIS A 56 -0.99 2.76 -1.46
N SER A 57 -1.38 3.98 -1.10
CA SER A 57 -1.00 5.17 -1.84
C SER A 57 -0.29 6.14 -0.90
N MET A 58 0.48 7.05 -1.46
CA MET A 58 1.12 8.12 -0.69
C MET A 58 0.94 9.45 -1.39
N VAL A 59 0.42 10.44 -0.69
CA VAL A 59 0.34 11.83 -1.16
C VAL A 59 1.45 12.64 -0.50
N ARG A 60 2.27 13.29 -1.31
CA ARG A 60 3.29 14.22 -0.83
C ARG A 60 2.77 15.64 -0.87
N PHE A 61 2.80 16.30 0.29
CA PHE A 61 2.53 17.72 0.46
C PHE A 61 3.84 18.49 0.61
N GLN A 62 3.84 19.73 0.14
CA GLN A 62 4.86 20.72 0.44
C GLN A 62 4.17 22.02 0.87
N ASN A 63 4.41 22.45 2.10
CA ASN A 63 3.76 23.61 2.72
C ASN A 63 2.23 23.55 2.62
N GLY A 64 1.65 22.37 2.87
CA GLY A 64 0.21 22.14 2.80
C GLY A 64 -0.37 21.93 1.39
N ILE A 65 0.43 22.07 0.33
CA ILE A 65 -0.02 21.91 -1.06
C ILE A 65 0.38 20.52 -1.58
N PRO A 66 -0.55 19.69 -2.09
CA PRO A 66 -0.20 18.40 -2.67
C PRO A 66 0.61 18.57 -3.96
N LYS A 67 1.71 17.82 -4.09
CA LYS A 67 2.65 17.92 -5.22
C LYS A 67 2.73 16.63 -6.04
N GLY A 68 2.56 15.49 -5.40
CA GLY A 68 2.65 14.20 -6.08
C GLY A 68 1.94 13.11 -5.32
N ILE A 69 1.67 12.02 -6.03
CA ILE A 69 1.01 10.84 -5.50
C ILE A 69 1.74 9.59 -5.99
N TYR A 70 1.80 8.56 -5.14
CA TYR A 70 2.33 7.25 -5.45
C TYR A 70 1.23 6.20 -5.31
N PHE A 71 1.17 5.26 -6.25
CA PHE A 71 0.29 4.10 -6.18
C PHE A 71 1.14 2.83 -6.14
N SER A 72 0.90 1.94 -5.16
CA SER A 72 1.63 0.67 -5.10
C SER A 72 1.09 -0.34 -6.10
N GLU A 73 2.00 -1.02 -6.76
CA GLU A 73 1.72 -2.09 -7.71
C GLU A 73 2.65 -3.26 -7.38
N HIS A 74 2.12 -4.24 -6.65
CA HIS A 74 2.87 -5.41 -6.17
C HIS A 74 4.14 -5.02 -5.38
N GLU A 75 5.34 -5.32 -5.90
CA GLU A 75 6.63 -5.03 -5.27
C GLU A 75 7.12 -3.59 -5.51
N GLY A 76 6.38 -2.78 -6.29
CA GLY A 76 6.76 -1.43 -6.65
C GLY A 76 5.55 -0.52 -6.81
N GLY A 77 5.49 0.19 -7.94
CA GLY A 77 4.45 1.18 -8.19
C GLY A 77 4.91 2.41 -8.95
N GLN A 78 3.95 3.29 -9.21
CA GLN A 78 4.12 4.47 -10.06
C GLN A 78 3.89 5.77 -9.29
N ALA A 79 4.70 6.77 -9.62
CA ALA A 79 4.57 8.12 -9.11
C ALA A 79 4.00 9.07 -10.18
N TYR A 80 3.07 9.90 -9.76
CA TYR A 80 2.41 10.89 -10.59
C TYR A 80 2.55 12.28 -9.97
N ALA A 81 2.66 13.30 -10.81
CA ALA A 81 2.41 14.66 -10.39
C ALA A 81 0.95 14.77 -9.94
N TRP A 82 0.68 15.58 -8.92
CA TRP A 82 -0.67 15.70 -8.36
C TRP A 82 -1.73 15.99 -9.44
N ASP A 83 -1.41 16.90 -10.37
CA ASP A 83 -2.34 17.33 -11.42
C ASP A 83 -2.59 16.28 -12.50
N ALA A 84 -1.75 15.23 -12.58
CA ALA A 84 -1.83 14.21 -13.62
C ALA A 84 -2.97 13.20 -13.41
N VAL A 85 -3.44 13.01 -12.17
CA VAL A 85 -4.43 11.98 -11.83
C VAL A 85 -5.87 12.52 -11.81
N GLU A 86 -6.82 11.63 -12.09
CA GLU A 86 -8.26 11.90 -11.96
C GLU A 86 -8.60 12.34 -10.53
N LYS A 87 -9.52 13.31 -10.41
CA LYS A 87 -9.99 13.82 -9.12
C LYS A 87 -11.50 13.92 -9.08
N ARG A 88 -12.07 13.79 -7.88
CA ARG A 88 -13.44 14.19 -7.55
C ARG A 88 -13.37 15.34 -6.55
N GLY A 89 -13.72 16.54 -7.00
CA GLY A 89 -13.33 17.77 -6.29
C GLY A 89 -11.80 17.84 -6.21
N ASP A 90 -11.27 18.08 -5.01
CA ASP A 90 -9.83 18.16 -4.78
C ASP A 90 -9.18 16.82 -4.46
N ARG A 91 -9.93 15.71 -4.46
CA ARG A 91 -9.46 14.40 -3.96
C ARG A 91 -9.13 13.46 -5.11
N PRO A 92 -7.98 12.76 -5.08
CA PRO A 92 -7.57 11.85 -6.15
C PRO A 92 -8.47 10.61 -6.17
N VAL A 93 -8.72 10.09 -7.36
CA VAL A 93 -9.38 8.80 -7.56
C VAL A 93 -8.31 7.74 -7.79
N ILE A 94 -8.43 6.62 -7.10
CA ILE A 94 -7.49 5.49 -7.17
C ILE A 94 -8.32 4.23 -7.44
N TYR A 95 -7.83 3.39 -8.34
CA TYR A 95 -8.51 2.17 -8.77
C TYR A 95 -7.78 0.95 -8.22
N SER A 96 -8.45 0.10 -7.45
CA SER A 96 -7.86 -1.15 -6.96
C SER A 96 -8.15 -2.29 -7.93
N ALA A 97 -7.15 -3.09 -8.25
CA ALA A 97 -7.29 -4.23 -9.12
C ALA A 97 -8.06 -5.38 -8.43
N VAL A 98 -8.88 -6.09 -9.22
CA VAL A 98 -9.57 -7.27 -8.75
C VAL A 98 -8.56 -8.38 -8.43
N GLY A 99 -8.66 -8.94 -7.22
CA GLY A 99 -7.85 -10.08 -6.78
C GLY A 99 -6.49 -9.69 -6.21
N SER A 100 -5.68 -8.95 -6.95
CA SER A 100 -4.34 -8.52 -6.54
C SER A 100 -4.29 -7.24 -5.71
N HIS A 101 -5.34 -6.42 -5.80
CA HIS A 101 -5.52 -5.14 -5.11
C HIS A 101 -4.57 -4.00 -5.46
N ALA A 102 -3.56 -4.22 -6.30
CA ALA A 102 -2.66 -3.18 -6.80
C ALA A 102 -3.43 -1.92 -7.22
N MET A 103 -2.83 -0.77 -6.93
CA MET A 103 -3.46 0.54 -7.03
C MET A 103 -3.04 1.22 -8.33
N TYR A 104 -4.02 1.70 -9.09
CA TYR A 104 -3.82 2.27 -10.41
C TYR A 104 -4.46 3.65 -10.55
N ALA A 105 -3.87 4.46 -11.45
CA ALA A 105 -4.37 5.79 -11.80
C ALA A 105 -5.57 5.77 -12.75
N THR A 106 -5.82 4.63 -13.42
CA THR A 106 -6.88 4.47 -14.42
C THR A 106 -7.59 3.13 -14.25
N PRO A 107 -8.87 3.02 -14.66
CA PRO A 107 -9.53 1.73 -14.79
C PRO A 107 -9.06 1.03 -16.07
N GLY A 108 -9.21 -0.29 -16.12
CA GLY A 108 -8.93 -1.11 -17.29
C GLY A 108 -7.88 -2.19 -17.03
N ASP A 109 -7.25 -2.62 -18.11
CA ASP A 109 -6.20 -3.64 -18.10
C ASP A 109 -4.82 -3.03 -17.81
N HIS A 110 -4.11 -3.58 -16.83
CA HIS A 110 -2.77 -3.18 -16.43
C HIS A 110 -1.81 -4.37 -16.56
N PRO A 111 -1.10 -4.50 -17.69
CA PRO A 111 -0.25 -5.66 -17.93
C PRO A 111 0.98 -5.68 -17.00
N TYR A 112 1.23 -6.79 -16.32
CA TYR A 112 2.44 -6.98 -15.50
C TYR A 112 2.97 -8.42 -15.61
N VAL A 113 4.29 -8.56 -15.76
CA VAL A 113 5.13 -9.79 -15.84
C VAL A 113 4.48 -11.17 -16.05
N LEU A 114 4.58 -11.69 -17.28
CA LEU A 114 4.88 -13.07 -17.72
C LEU A 114 5.35 -12.97 -19.20
N PRO A 115 5.96 -14.00 -19.83
CA PRO A 115 6.15 -14.00 -21.29
C PRO A 115 4.84 -13.59 -21.99
N PHE A 116 4.94 -12.73 -23.00
CA PHE A 116 3.79 -12.22 -23.77
C PHE A 116 2.75 -11.38 -23.00
N LYS A 117 3.09 -10.81 -21.82
CA LYS A 117 2.15 -9.98 -21.01
C LYS A 117 0.86 -10.71 -20.63
N LEU A 118 0.96 -12.02 -20.39
CA LEU A 118 -0.19 -12.88 -20.09
C LEU A 118 -0.79 -12.61 -18.70
N LEU A 119 0.00 -12.07 -17.76
CA LEU A 119 -0.51 -11.54 -16.50
C LEU A 119 -0.89 -10.07 -16.69
N LYS A 120 -2.10 -9.74 -16.26
CA LYS A 120 -2.61 -8.38 -16.20
C LYS A 120 -3.48 -8.26 -14.97
N ASP A 121 -3.36 -7.12 -14.32
CA ASP A 121 -4.37 -6.66 -13.38
C ASP A 121 -5.54 -6.06 -14.16
N VAL A 122 -6.71 -6.09 -13.54
CA VAL A 122 -7.91 -5.46 -14.07
C VAL A 122 -8.53 -4.64 -12.96
N SER A 123 -8.74 -3.35 -13.20
CA SER A 123 -9.49 -2.49 -12.30
C SER A 123 -10.68 -1.86 -13.03
N ASP A 124 -11.71 -1.48 -12.31
CA ASP A 124 -12.85 -0.75 -12.85
C ASP A 124 -13.28 0.37 -11.90
N ARG A 125 -14.31 1.13 -12.29
CA ARG A 125 -14.79 2.24 -11.46
C ARG A 125 -15.46 1.79 -10.15
N GLY A 126 -15.98 0.57 -10.13
CA GLY A 126 -16.58 -0.05 -8.96
C GLY A 126 -17.59 0.82 -8.19
N PRO A 127 -17.92 0.41 -6.96
CA PRO A 127 -18.48 1.32 -5.96
C PRO A 127 -17.39 2.27 -5.46
N LEU A 128 -17.75 3.53 -5.22
CA LEU A 128 -16.86 4.48 -4.55
C LEU A 128 -16.56 3.98 -3.14
N TRP A 129 -15.29 3.98 -2.75
CA TRP A 129 -14.87 3.89 -1.35
C TRP A 129 -14.18 5.20 -0.97
N ASP A 130 -14.64 5.87 0.08
CA ASP A 130 -13.98 7.05 0.66
C ASP A 130 -13.29 6.66 1.99
N PRO A 131 -11.96 6.46 1.98
CA PRO A 131 -11.17 6.17 3.17
C PRO A 131 -11.24 7.22 4.28
N ALA A 132 -11.54 8.49 3.96
CA ALA A 132 -11.63 9.54 4.98
C ALA A 132 -12.87 9.39 5.87
N LEU A 133 -13.90 8.68 5.42
CA LEU A 133 -15.11 8.44 6.21
C LEU A 133 -14.92 7.37 7.29
N ASN A 134 -13.87 6.55 7.20
CA ASN A 134 -13.54 5.54 8.20
C ASN A 134 -12.04 5.18 8.13
N ASN A 135 -11.23 5.76 9.02
CA ASN A 135 -9.81 5.46 9.10
C ASN A 135 -9.27 5.52 10.53
N TYR A 136 -8.15 4.83 10.73
CA TYR A 136 -7.27 5.07 11.87
C TYR A 136 -6.06 5.88 11.41
N ALA A 137 -5.91 7.09 11.95
CA ALA A 137 -4.80 7.97 11.64
C ALA A 137 -3.69 7.88 12.71
N TYR A 138 -2.45 8.00 12.25
CA TYR A 138 -1.24 7.92 13.06
C TYR A 138 -0.19 8.91 12.59
N HIS A 139 0.62 9.43 13.51
CA HIS A 139 1.86 10.13 13.20
C HIS A 139 3.02 9.17 13.39
N TYR A 140 3.91 9.10 12.40
CA TYR A 140 5.09 8.25 12.44
C TYR A 140 6.37 9.07 12.28
N ASN A 141 7.27 8.93 13.25
CA ASN A 141 8.60 9.50 13.26
C ASN A 141 9.63 8.41 12.96
N TYR A 142 9.99 8.30 11.68
CA TYR A 142 10.95 7.33 11.18
C TYR A 142 12.37 7.48 11.75
N LYS A 143 12.72 8.63 12.33
CA LYS A 143 14.04 8.83 12.96
C LYS A 143 14.14 8.04 14.27
N LEU A 144 13.05 7.97 15.04
CA LEU A 144 13.01 7.23 16.31
C LEU A 144 13.15 5.72 16.11
N GLU A 145 12.76 5.17 14.96
CA GLU A 145 12.99 3.75 14.63
C GLU A 145 14.47 3.47 14.30
N LYS A 146 15.16 4.35 13.57
CA LYS A 146 16.57 4.09 13.22
C LYS A 146 17.50 4.07 14.42
N HIS A 147 17.10 4.70 15.52
CA HIS A 147 17.85 4.67 16.78
C HIS A 147 17.67 3.38 17.58
N THR A 148 16.81 2.43 17.19
CA THR A 148 16.59 1.20 17.95
C THR A 148 17.57 0.06 17.64
N GLU A 149 18.37 0.16 16.58
CA GLU A 149 19.34 -0.89 16.20
C GLU A 149 20.75 -0.68 16.78
N MET A 150 21.06 0.51 17.33
CA MET A 150 22.41 0.85 17.84
C MET A 150 22.48 1.17 19.34
N ASP A 151 21.33 1.24 20.05
CA ASP A 151 21.30 1.56 21.47
C ASP A 151 20.81 0.33 22.27
N GLU A 152 21.74 -0.63 22.43
CA GLU A 152 21.70 -1.58 23.54
C GLU A 152 21.57 -0.80 24.87
N GLU A 153 20.80 -1.38 25.79
CA GLU A 153 20.53 -0.91 27.14
C GLU A 153 19.58 0.29 27.26
N SER A 154 18.28 -0.01 27.27
CA SER A 154 17.31 0.79 28.01
C SER A 154 17.70 0.79 29.50
N ILE A 155 18.39 1.85 29.93
CA ILE A 155 18.58 2.18 31.34
C ILE A 155 17.20 2.32 32.00
N GLU A 156 17.01 1.66 33.13
CA GLU A 156 15.77 1.62 33.90
C GLU A 156 15.19 3.03 34.14
N GLY A 157 13.90 3.22 33.79
CA GLY A 157 13.11 4.37 34.24
C GLY A 157 12.79 5.45 33.19
N HIS A 158 13.28 5.36 31.95
CA HIS A 158 12.86 6.28 30.88
C HIS A 158 11.99 5.56 29.85
N LYS A 159 10.68 5.86 29.84
CA LYS A 159 9.76 5.41 28.79
C LYS A 159 10.25 5.97 27.45
N ARG A 160 10.82 5.11 26.60
CA ARG A 160 11.24 5.47 25.23
C ARG A 160 10.07 6.11 24.49
N THR A 161 10.32 7.21 23.80
CA THR A 161 9.32 7.86 22.97
C THR A 161 8.93 6.92 21.83
N PRO A 162 7.65 6.55 21.68
CA PRO A 162 7.22 5.66 20.61
C PRO A 162 7.41 6.32 19.24
N SER A 163 7.81 5.54 18.25
CA SER A 163 8.00 6.03 16.87
C SER A 163 6.68 6.29 16.15
N ILE A 164 5.60 5.59 16.54
CA ILE A 164 4.26 5.77 16.00
C ILE A 164 3.29 6.11 17.14
N VAL A 165 2.48 7.14 16.94
CA VAL A 165 1.46 7.57 17.89
C VAL A 165 0.12 7.75 17.18
N PRO A 166 -1.02 7.43 17.82
CA PRO A 166 -2.33 7.72 17.24
C PRO A 166 -2.56 9.22 17.04
N ALA A 167 -3.29 9.59 15.99
CA ALA A 167 -3.73 10.96 15.80
C ALA A 167 -4.83 11.34 16.81
N SER A 168 -5.04 12.64 16.99
CA SER A 168 -6.07 13.18 17.90
C SER A 168 -7.50 12.76 17.56
N SER A 169 -7.75 12.38 16.31
CA SER A 169 -9.03 11.81 15.85
C SER A 169 -9.35 10.43 16.44
N ASN A 170 -8.34 9.70 16.93
CA ASN A 170 -8.46 8.32 17.40
C ASN A 170 -7.39 8.02 18.47
N PRO A 171 -7.37 8.75 19.60
CA PRO A 171 -6.25 8.77 20.56
C PRO A 171 -6.01 7.43 21.27
N HIS A 172 -7.00 6.53 21.27
CA HIS A 172 -6.92 5.22 21.89
C HIS A 172 -6.63 4.08 20.89
N ALA A 173 -6.36 4.40 19.62
CA ALA A 173 -6.08 3.37 18.62
C ALA A 173 -4.80 2.59 18.98
N PRO A 174 -4.79 1.26 18.82
CA PRO A 174 -3.61 0.45 19.13
C PRO A 174 -2.48 0.74 18.12
N THR A 175 -1.24 0.65 18.59
CA THR A 175 -0.03 0.85 17.77
C THR A 175 0.82 -0.40 17.60
N GLY A 176 0.64 -1.42 18.45
CA GLY A 176 1.48 -2.62 18.45
C GLY A 176 1.49 -3.38 17.12
N TRP A 177 0.38 -3.35 16.37
CA TRP A 177 0.26 -3.99 15.06
C TRP A 177 1.28 -3.46 14.03
N PHE A 178 1.68 -2.20 14.14
CA PHE A 178 2.63 -1.56 13.21
C PHE A 178 4.03 -2.17 13.32
N HIS A 179 4.39 -2.70 14.48
CA HIS A 179 5.70 -3.28 14.75
C HIS A 179 5.80 -4.77 14.47
N TYR A 180 4.72 -5.40 13.98
CA TYR A 180 4.77 -6.81 13.58
C TYR A 180 5.74 -7.00 12.41
N ASP A 181 6.81 -7.76 12.66
CA ASP A 181 7.95 -7.98 11.76
C ASP A 181 7.80 -9.21 10.85
N GLY A 182 6.76 -10.00 11.08
CA GLY A 182 6.40 -11.14 10.27
C GLY A 182 5.62 -10.81 9.01
N TYR A 183 5.11 -11.87 8.39
CA TYR A 183 4.24 -11.81 7.22
C TYR A 183 2.78 -11.96 7.66
N TRP A 184 1.91 -11.11 7.13
CA TRP A 184 0.48 -11.12 7.42
C TRP A 184 -0.18 -12.23 6.64
N GLY A 185 -0.36 -13.41 7.25
CA GLY A 185 -1.01 -14.56 6.63
C GLY A 185 -0.15 -15.83 6.68
N ASP A 186 -0.52 -16.81 5.87
CA ASP A 186 0.20 -18.08 5.80
C ASP A 186 1.54 -17.94 5.08
N ARG A 187 2.47 -18.85 5.39
CA ARG A 187 3.70 -19.06 4.61
C ARG A 187 3.39 -19.89 3.36
N LEU A 188 4.16 -19.66 2.30
CA LEU A 188 4.18 -20.46 1.08
C LEU A 188 4.08 -21.97 1.37
N TYR A 189 3.08 -22.62 0.78
CA TYR A 189 2.94 -24.08 0.82
C TYR A 189 4.00 -24.76 -0.05
N THR A 190 4.50 -25.91 0.42
CA THR A 190 5.45 -26.72 -0.35
C THR A 190 4.74 -27.37 -1.55
N LEU A 191 5.51 -27.76 -2.58
CA LEU A 191 4.97 -28.47 -3.74
C LEU A 191 4.49 -29.90 -3.43
N ALA A 192 4.65 -30.38 -2.19
CA ALA A 192 4.08 -31.64 -1.73
C ALA A 192 2.61 -31.51 -1.33
N ASP A 193 2.12 -30.30 -1.05
CA ASP A 193 0.70 -30.07 -0.80
C ASP A 193 -0.07 -30.18 -2.12
N ILE A 194 -1.08 -31.06 -2.17
CA ILE A 194 -1.87 -31.33 -3.38
C ILE A 194 -2.65 -30.10 -3.88
N ARG A 195 -2.88 -29.11 -3.02
CA ARG A 195 -3.56 -27.86 -3.36
C ARG A 195 -2.60 -26.84 -3.97
N GLN A 196 -1.29 -27.09 -3.90
CA GLN A 196 -0.26 -26.18 -4.39
C GLN A 196 0.24 -26.64 -5.77
N TRP A 197 0.41 -25.68 -6.67
CA TRP A 197 1.10 -25.91 -7.93
C TRP A 197 2.01 -24.73 -8.28
N ARG A 198 2.93 -24.98 -9.22
CA ARG A 198 3.82 -23.96 -9.79
C ARG A 198 3.90 -24.13 -11.29
N LEU A 199 3.60 -23.07 -12.03
CA LEU A 199 3.71 -23.02 -13.48
C LEU A 199 4.41 -21.72 -13.88
N PHE A 200 5.34 -21.80 -14.84
CA PHE A 200 6.12 -20.64 -15.31
C PHE A 200 6.81 -19.84 -14.18
N GLY A 201 7.23 -20.54 -13.12
CA GLY A 201 7.85 -19.91 -11.96
C GLY A 201 6.88 -19.32 -10.94
N GLN A 202 5.59 -19.19 -11.27
CA GLN A 202 4.55 -18.63 -10.41
C GLN A 202 3.84 -19.71 -9.59
N TYR A 203 3.58 -19.42 -8.32
CA TYR A 203 2.93 -20.34 -7.38
C TYR A 203 1.43 -20.04 -7.23
N HIS A 204 0.64 -21.07 -6.93
CA HIS A 204 -0.79 -20.90 -6.66
C HIS A 204 -1.06 -20.12 -5.37
N TYR A 205 -0.48 -20.58 -4.25
CA TYR A 205 -0.44 -19.87 -2.98
C TYR A 205 0.95 -19.32 -2.72
N VAL A 206 1.06 -18.11 -2.17
CA VAL A 206 2.31 -17.46 -1.79
C VAL A 206 2.27 -16.99 -0.33
N THR A 207 3.42 -16.64 0.23
CA THR A 207 3.50 -16.03 1.56
C THR A 207 2.78 -14.68 1.56
N GLY A 208 2.03 -14.37 2.61
CA GLY A 208 1.42 -13.05 2.80
C GLY A 208 2.45 -11.91 2.87
N PRO A 209 2.04 -10.64 2.80
CA PRO A 209 2.98 -9.52 2.74
C PRO A 209 3.52 -9.10 4.11
N SER A 210 4.62 -8.36 4.11
CA SER A 210 5.05 -7.60 5.28
C SER A 210 4.13 -6.40 5.55
N GLY A 211 4.09 -5.94 6.80
CA GLY A 211 3.23 -4.84 7.23
C GLY A 211 3.66 -3.46 6.72
N PRO A 212 2.84 -2.42 6.96
CA PRO A 212 3.10 -1.03 6.53
C PRO A 212 4.47 -0.48 6.89
N LYS A 213 5.04 -0.83 8.06
CA LYS A 213 6.39 -0.38 8.48
C LYS A 213 7.47 -0.63 7.44
N TYR A 214 7.34 -1.69 6.64
CA TYR A 214 8.32 -2.11 5.63
C TYR A 214 8.09 -1.51 4.23
N LYS A 215 7.15 -0.57 4.07
CA LYS A 215 6.80 0.03 2.77
C LYS A 215 7.58 1.32 2.47
N GLN A 216 8.78 1.45 3.04
CA GLN A 216 9.73 2.56 2.86
C GLN A 216 9.13 3.93 3.24
N LEU A 217 8.55 4.03 4.45
CA LEU A 217 7.93 5.25 4.93
C LEU A 217 8.93 6.39 5.14
N ASP A 218 10.23 6.09 5.24
CA ASP A 218 11.32 7.04 5.41
C ASP A 218 11.87 7.60 4.08
N ARG A 219 11.39 7.11 2.93
CA ARG A 219 11.89 7.50 1.61
C ARG A 219 11.91 9.02 1.38
N SER A 220 12.96 9.50 0.70
CA SER A 220 13.19 10.92 0.42
C SER A 220 12.46 11.42 -0.82
N LYS A 221 12.11 10.55 -1.77
CA LYS A 221 11.39 10.85 -3.01
C LYS A 221 9.97 10.31 -2.97
N VAL A 222 9.12 10.72 -3.91
CA VAL A 222 7.76 10.16 -4.04
C VAL A 222 7.81 8.67 -4.38
N CYS A 223 8.72 8.29 -5.27
CA CYS A 223 8.97 6.91 -5.67
C CYS A 223 9.72 6.12 -4.59
N GLN A 224 9.52 4.80 -4.57
CA GLN A 224 10.30 3.85 -3.76
C GLN A 224 11.69 3.54 -4.34
N ARG A 225 11.89 3.75 -5.65
CA ARG A 225 13.16 3.44 -6.33
C ARG A 225 14.11 4.65 -6.37
N PRO A 226 15.45 4.44 -6.40
CA PRO A 226 16.42 5.53 -6.51
C PRO A 226 16.21 6.40 -7.76
N GLN A 227 15.99 5.77 -8.91
CA GLN A 227 15.54 6.42 -10.15
C GLN A 227 14.04 6.70 -10.02
N CYS A 228 13.70 7.95 -9.76
CA CYS A 228 12.31 8.36 -9.57
C CYS A 228 11.79 9.02 -10.84
N ARG A 229 10.89 8.32 -11.55
CA ARG A 229 10.15 8.85 -12.69
C ARG A 229 8.78 9.32 -12.21
N ILE A 230 8.53 10.61 -12.30
CA ILE A 230 7.22 11.21 -12.01
C ILE A 230 6.48 11.44 -13.32
N LEU A 231 5.28 10.88 -13.44
CA LEU A 231 4.42 11.04 -14.61
C LEU A 231 3.57 12.30 -14.48
N TYR A 232 3.65 13.20 -15.45
CA TYR A 232 2.89 14.46 -15.50
C TYR A 232 1.58 14.37 -16.29
N LYS A 233 1.31 13.19 -16.85
CA LYS A 233 0.07 12.82 -17.53
C LYS A 233 -0.15 11.32 -17.33
N LEU A 234 -1.40 10.88 -17.42
CA LEU A 234 -1.72 9.46 -17.43
C LEU A 234 -1.01 8.76 -18.59
N ASP A 235 -0.37 7.63 -18.31
CA ASP A 235 0.27 6.77 -19.30
C ASP A 235 -0.33 5.36 -19.20
N PRO A 236 -1.43 5.06 -19.91
CA PRO A 236 -2.12 3.78 -19.82
C PRO A 236 -1.28 2.58 -20.29
N LYS A 237 -0.12 2.82 -20.92
CA LYS A 237 0.79 1.78 -21.40
C LYS A 237 2.08 1.71 -20.58
N GLY A 238 2.27 2.65 -19.66
CA GLY A 238 3.48 2.76 -18.85
C GLY A 238 3.50 1.71 -17.76
N THR A 239 4.61 0.98 -17.65
CA THR A 239 4.95 0.13 -16.51
C THR A 239 6.02 0.84 -15.67
N TRP A 240 6.10 0.49 -14.37
CA TRP A 240 7.13 1.05 -13.47
C TRP A 240 8.47 0.29 -13.52
N TYR A 241 8.47 -0.89 -14.14
CA TYR A 241 9.65 -1.73 -14.38
C TYR A 241 10.18 -1.56 -15.79
#